data_AF-A0A841DL22-F1
#
_entry.id   AF-A0A841DL22-F1
#
_cell.length_a   1.000
_cell.length_b   1.000
_cell.length_c   1.000
_cell.angle_alpha   90.00
_cell.angle_beta   90.00
_cell.angle_gamma   90.00
#
_symmetry.space_group_name_H-M   'P 1'
#
loop_
_entity.id
_entity.type
_entity.pdbx_description
1 polymer ?
#
loop_
_entity_poly.entity_id
_entity_poly.type
_entity_poly.pdbx_seq_one_letter_code
_entity_poly.pdbx_strand_id
1 'polypeptide(L)' 'MTDLRDELKSATLRYRETEAAHEQSRTEMLTAVLAALRGGVPPTEVERLSPFTAAYIRRVARAEGVPPAAPGPKRVSS' A
#
# COMPACT_ATOMS: atom_id res chain seq x y z
N MET A 1 31.80 -23.28 19.45
CA MET A 1 30.34 -23.16 19.66
C MET A 1 30.04 -21.68 19.75
N THR A 2 29.39 -21.12 18.73
CA THR A 2 28.86 -19.76 18.82
C THR A 2 27.87 -19.71 19.99
N ASP A 3 27.91 -18.66 20.80
CA ASP A 3 26.94 -18.49 21.87
C ASP A 3 25.53 -18.37 21.24
N LEU A 4 24.60 -19.21 21.68
CA LEU A 4 23.21 -19.18 21.24
C LEU A 4 22.59 -17.78 21.38
N ARG A 5 23.06 -16.98 22.35
CA ARG A 5 22.63 -15.59 22.53
C ARG A 5 23.10 -14.69 21.39
N ASP A 6 24.29 -14.90 20.86
CA ASP A 6 24.82 -14.10 19.75
C ASP A 6 24.21 -14.50 18.41
N GLU A 7 23.86 -15.78 18.24
CA GLU A 7 23.04 -16.24 17.11
C GLU A 7 21.65 -15.60 17.13
N LEU A 8 20.99 -15.56 18.29
CA LEU A 8 19.68 -14.93 18.45
C LEU A 8 19.73 -13.42 18.18
N LYS A 9 20.75 -12.71 18.69
CA LYS A 9 20.94 -11.28 18.38
C LYS A 9 21.08 -11.05 16.88
N SER A 10 21.91 -11.85 16.22
CA SER A 10 22.16 -11.74 14.78
C SER A 10 20.89 -12.01 13.96
N ALA A 11 20.10 -13.02 14.35
CA ALA A 11 18.81 -13.30 13.73
C ALA A 11 17.81 -12.14 13.95
N THR A 12 17.79 -11.57 15.16
CA THR A 12 16.93 -10.43 15.50
C THR A 12 17.27 -9.19 14.68
N LEU A 13 18.56 -8.92 14.45
CA LEU A 13 19.00 -7.80 13.62
C LEU A 13 18.51 -7.96 12.17
N ARG A 14 18.75 -9.12 11.55
CA ARG A 14 18.27 -9.40 10.19
C ARG A 14 16.75 -9.30 10.06
N TYR A 15 16.03 -9.78 11.08
CA TYR A 15 14.57 -9.66 11.11
C TYR A 15 14.13 -8.19 11.12
N ARG A 16 14.72 -7.37 11.99
CA ARG A 16 14.42 -5.93 12.07
C ARG A 16 14.77 -5.17 10.80
N GLU A 17 15.90 -5.51 10.17
CA GLU A 17 16.29 -4.93 8.88
C GLU A 17 15.27 -5.26 7.79
N THR A 18 14.79 -6.51 7.77
CA THR A 18 13.74 -6.95 6.82
C THR A 18 12.43 -6.22 7.08
N GLU A 19 12.00 -6.10 8.34
CA GLU A 19 10.80 -5.35 8.71
C GLU A 19 10.93 -3.87 8.29
N ALA A 20 12.07 -3.23 8.53
CA ALA A 20 12.32 -1.85 8.12
C ALA A 20 12.26 -1.69 6.58
N ALA A 21 12.86 -2.61 5.83
CA ALA A 21 12.80 -2.61 4.37
C ALA A 21 11.36 -2.83 3.86
N HIS A 22 10.59 -3.71 4.52
CA HIS A 22 9.19 -3.95 4.20
C HIS A 22 8.31 -2.72 4.52
N GLU A 23 8.51 -2.06 5.65
CA GLU A 23 7.83 -0.82 6.00
C GLU A 23 8.13 0.31 5.00
N GLN A 24 9.38 0.44 4.58
CA GLN A 24 9.78 1.39 3.54
C GLN A 24 9.07 1.06 2.22
N SER A 25 9.13 -0.19 1.78
CA SER A 25 8.46 -0.64 0.54
C SER A 25 6.95 -0.39 0.59
N ARG A 26 6.33 -0.60 1.75
CA ARG A 26 4.91 -0.30 1.98
C ARG A 26 4.60 1.19 1.85
N THR A 27 5.47 2.05 2.38
CA THR A 27 5.33 3.51 2.30
C THR A 27 5.47 4.02 0.87
N GLU A 28 6.45 3.50 0.13
CA GLU A 28 6.64 3.78 -1.29
C GLU A 28 5.42 3.34 -2.11
N MET A 29 4.90 2.14 -1.83
CA MET A 29 3.68 1.65 -2.49
C MET A 29 2.46 2.52 -2.20
N LEU A 30 2.30 2.99 -0.96
CA LEU A 30 1.21 3.90 -0.61
C LEU A 30 1.32 5.25 -1.33
N THR A 31 2.54 5.77 -1.44
CA THR A 31 2.83 7.00 -2.17
C THR A 31 2.45 6.86 -3.65
N ALA A 32 2.82 5.74 -4.29
CA ALA A 32 2.45 5.44 -5.66
C ALA A 32 0.92 5.32 -5.85
N VAL A 33 0.23 4.67 -4.91
CA VAL A 33 -1.25 4.57 -4.89
C VAL A 33 -1.88 5.97 -4.86
N LEU A 34 -1.43 6.85 -3.98
CA LEU A 34 -1.96 8.20 -3.87
C LEU A 34 -1.68 9.04 -5.11
N ALA A 35 -0.48 8.90 -5.70
CA ALA A 35 -0.13 9.55 -6.96
C ALA A 35 -1.04 9.08 -8.10
N ALA A 36 -1.31 7.77 -8.22
CA ALA A 36 -2.20 7.21 -9.22
C ALA A 36 -3.63 7.76 -9.08
N LEU A 37 -4.16 7.78 -7.86
CA LEU A 37 -5.49 8.33 -7.59
C LEU A 37 -5.58 9.82 -7.92
N ARG A 38 -4.57 10.62 -7.52
CA ARG A 38 -4.50 12.05 -7.86
C ARG A 38 -4.36 12.27 -9.37
N GLY A 39 -3.72 11.35 -10.08
CA GLY A 39 -3.64 11.31 -11.54
C GLY A 39 -4.91 10.83 -12.24
N GLY A 40 -5.99 10.53 -11.51
CA GLY A 40 -7.28 10.14 -12.07
C GLY A 40 -7.45 8.65 -12.34
N VAL A 41 -6.51 7.80 -11.94
CA VAL A 41 -6.67 6.34 -12.03
C VAL A 41 -7.80 5.92 -11.08
N PRO A 42 -8.80 5.15 -11.55
CA PRO A 42 -9.94 4.80 -10.71
C PRO A 42 -9.53 3.83 -9.59
N PRO A 43 -10.13 3.90 -8.38
CA PRO A 43 -9.77 3.06 -7.25
C PRO A 43 -9.80 1.55 -7.52
N THR A 44 -10.66 1.08 -8.44
CA THR A 44 -10.73 -0.32 -8.86
C THR A 44 -9.51 -0.77 -9.65
N GLU A 45 -8.94 0.12 -10.46
CA GLU A 45 -7.71 -0.17 -11.19
C GLU A 45 -6.51 -0.14 -10.26
N VAL A 46 -6.48 0.82 -9.33
CA VAL A 46 -5.45 0.88 -8.28
C VAL A 46 -5.48 -0.37 -7.39
N GLU A 47 -6.66 -0.90 -7.05
CA GLU A 47 -6.79 -2.17 -6.32
C GLU A 47 -6.18 -3.33 -7.10
N ARG A 48 -6.47 -3.46 -8.40
CA ARG A 48 -5.90 -4.52 -9.24
C ARG A 48 -4.38 -4.46 -9.36
N LEU A 49 -3.80 -3.25 -9.30
CA LEU A 49 -2.37 -3.00 -9.49
C LEU A 49 -1.59 -2.97 -8.17
N SER A 50 -2.26 -3.10 -7.02
CA SER A 50 -1.62 -2.95 -5.71
C SER A 50 -1.90 -4.14 -4.79
N PRO A 51 -1.08 -4.33 -3.74
CA PRO A 51 -1.36 -5.36 -2.72
C PRO A 51 -2.49 -4.95 -1.76
N PHE A 52 -3.14 -3.80 -1.99
CA PHE A 52 -4.15 -3.26 -1.09
C PHE A 52 -5.57 -3.50 -1.59
N THR A 53 -6.48 -3.68 -0.64
CA THR A 53 -7.91 -3.78 -0.94
C THR A 53 -8.49 -2.42 -1.32
N ALA A 54 -9.57 -2.40 -2.11
CA ALA A 54 -10.25 -1.15 -2.44
C ALA A 54 -10.82 -0.44 -1.21
N ALA A 55 -11.20 -1.19 -0.16
CA ALA A 55 -11.61 -0.59 1.10
C ALA A 55 -10.48 0.23 1.75
N TYR A 56 -9.25 -0.32 1.77
CA TYR A 56 -8.08 0.37 2.28
C TYR A 56 -7.73 1.59 1.41
N ILE A 57 -7.69 1.42 0.09
CA ILE A 57 -7.39 2.49 -0.87
C ILE A 57 -8.36 3.66 -0.70
N ARG A 58 -9.68 3.40 -0.63
CA ARG A 58 -10.69 4.45 -0.40
C ARG A 58 -10.52 5.13 0.95
N ARG A 59 -10.15 4.39 2.00
CA ARG A 59 -9.90 4.96 3.33
C ARG A 59 -8.73 5.94 3.31
N VAL A 60 -7.60 5.54 2.71
CA VAL A 60 -6.40 6.38 2.62
C VAL A 60 -6.67 7.59 1.71
N ALA A 61 -7.31 7.38 0.55
CA ALA A 61 -7.69 8.46 -0.36
C ALA A 61 -8.48 9.58 0.35
N ARG A 62 -9.46 9.20 1.17
CA ARG A 62 -10.26 10.15 1.96
C ARG A 62 -9.44 10.86 3.04
N ALA A 63 -8.56 10.14 3.74
CA ALA A 63 -7.69 10.72 4.77
C ALA A 63 -6.73 11.77 4.17
N GLU A 64 -6.28 11.54 2.94
CA GLU A 64 -5.36 12.40 2.19
C GLU A 64 -6.05 13.47 1.32
N GLY A 65 -7.37 13.63 1.47
CA GLY A 65 -8.15 14.63 0.74
C GLY A 65 -8.27 14.38 -0.77
N VAL A 66 -7.99 13.17 -1.24
CA VAL A 66 -8.14 12.81 -2.65
C VAL A 66 -9.63 12.62 -2.97
N PRO A 67 -10.20 13.42 -3.89
CA PRO A 67 -11.62 13.34 -4.20
C PRO A 67 -11.96 11.96 -4.78
N PRO A 68 -13.16 11.42 -4.47
CA PRO A 68 -13.59 10.17 -5.08
C PRO A 68 -13.63 10.32 -6.59
N ALA A 69 -13.20 9.27 -7.31
CA ALA A 69 -13.38 9.21 -8.76
C ALA A 69 -14.86 9.45 -9.10
N ALA A 70 -15.12 10.25 -10.12
CA ALA A 70 -16.47 10.51 -10.58
C ALA A 70 -17.19 9.17 -10.85
N PRO A 71 -18.47 9.03 -10.47
CA PRO A 71 -19.22 7.84 -10.82
C PRO A 71 -19.13 7.64 -12.34
N GLY A 72 -18.72 6.44 -12.76
CA GLY A 72 -18.67 6.11 -14.17
C GLY A 72 -20.03 6.33 -14.83
N PRO A 73 -20.07 6.58 -16.15
CA PRO A 73 -21.33 6.81 -16.85
C PRO A 73 -22.28 5.65 -16.53
N LYS A 74 -23.43 5.99 -15.93
CA LYS A 74 -24.48 5.04 -15.60
C LYS A 74 -24.86 4.39 -16.92
N ARG A 75 -24.59 3.09 -17.09
CA ARG A 75 -25.12 2.33 -18.21
C ARG A 75 -26.64 2.44 -18.13
N VAL A 76 -27.22 3.30 -18.95
CA VAL A 76 -28.64 3.29 -19.25
C VAL A 76 -28.87 1.99 -20.00
N SER A 77 -29.33 0.97 -19.27
CA SER A 77 -29.94 -0.20 -19.88
C SER A 77 -31.08 0.30 -20.77
N SER A 78 -30.90 0.17 -22.08
CA SER A 78 -31.97 0.27 -23.08
C SER A 78 -32.64 -1.07 -23.25
#